data_AF-A0A4Q4P6V2-F1
#
_entry.id   AF-A0A4Q4P6V2-F1
#
_cell.length_a   1.000
_cell.length_b   1.000
_cell.length_c   1.000
_cell.angle_alpha   90.00
_cell.angle_beta   90.00
_cell.angle_gamma   90.00
#
_symmetry.space_group_name_H-M   'P 1'
#
loop_
_entity.id
_entity.type
_entity.pdbx_description
1 polymer ?
#
loop_
_entity_poly.entity_id
_entity_poly.type
_entity_poly.pdbx_seq_one_letter_code
_entity_poly.pdbx_strand_id
1 'polypeptide(L)'
;MISILELCHFDPFTVVSQPASCNNNSSNLISEAAATVANAMWYGVSNRRKEKIYPGYSLDAPLRSTADTDCRGMDTCSFSAWAYGAQFYQLFIEKNITFDASTITAENLPDYMYAGYQQWESFLGTNDADLTSFKEAGRKLLTWHGIADDLIPPSASVQYYDRVAALDINVDQYYKLFLVPGLHHCVGGPGVYPVNGGLQQLVEWVENGAAPYTISATGMQPANGTSLSRDLCPYPLVSVYQGGDATNASSYRCVDTDST
;
A
#
# COMPACT_ATOMS: atom_id res chain seq x y z
N MET A 1 12.30 -7.64 1.08
CA MET A 1 11.23 -6.83 0.48
C MET A 1 10.43 -7.74 -0.41
N ILE A 2 9.11 -7.70 -0.33
CA ILE A 2 8.26 -8.54 -1.16
C ILE A 2 8.09 -7.85 -2.51
N SER A 3 8.44 -8.53 -3.60
CA SER A 3 8.27 -8.00 -4.96
C SER A 3 7.14 -8.69 -5.73
N ILE A 4 6.77 -9.90 -5.30
CA ILE A 4 5.64 -10.68 -5.83
C ILE A 4 4.74 -11.00 -4.65
N LEU A 5 3.63 -10.27 -4.54
CA LEU A 5 2.73 -10.36 -3.39
C LEU A 5 2.12 -11.76 -3.23
N GLU A 6 1.78 -12.39 -4.35
CA GLU A 6 1.10 -13.69 -4.37
C GLU A 6 1.95 -14.85 -3.84
N LEU A 7 3.29 -14.75 -3.92
CA LEU A 7 4.19 -15.78 -3.42
C LEU A 7 4.45 -15.64 -1.91
N CYS A 8 4.03 -14.54 -1.28
CA CYS A 8 4.19 -14.37 0.15
C CYS A 8 2.97 -14.93 0.89
N HIS A 9 3.17 -16.05 1.57
CA HIS A 9 2.18 -16.65 2.44
C HIS A 9 2.71 -16.65 3.87
N PHE A 10 1.99 -15.99 4.76
CA PHE A 10 2.29 -15.96 6.19
C PHE A 10 1.00 -15.98 6.99
N ASP A 11 0.93 -16.88 7.96
CA ASP A 11 -0.18 -16.95 8.91
C ASP A 11 0.31 -16.45 10.29
N PRO A 12 -0.17 -15.29 10.78
CA PRO A 12 0.28 -14.73 12.04
C PRO A 12 -0.05 -15.62 13.24
N PHE A 13 -1.02 -16.54 13.15
CA PHE A 13 -1.36 -17.44 14.25
C PHE A 13 -0.30 -18.51 14.47
N THR A 14 0.53 -18.82 13.46
CA THR A 14 1.61 -19.81 13.56
C THR A 14 2.76 -19.37 14.46
N VAL A 15 2.85 -18.07 14.76
CA VAL A 15 3.91 -17.48 15.59
C VAL A 15 3.42 -17.03 16.96
N VAL A 16 2.17 -17.32 17.34
CA VAL A 16 1.68 -17.05 18.70
C VAL A 16 2.55 -17.79 19.72
N SER A 17 2.84 -17.13 20.84
CA SER A 17 3.76 -17.58 21.89
C SER A 17 5.23 -17.72 21.45
N GLN A 18 5.61 -17.29 20.25
CA GLN A 18 7.02 -17.13 19.87
C GLN A 18 7.56 -15.79 20.39
N PRO A 19 8.87 -15.71 20.72
CA PRO A 19 9.50 -14.46 21.10
C PRO A 19 9.59 -13.50 19.91
N ALA A 20 9.17 -12.25 20.11
CA ALA A 20 9.39 -11.14 19.20
C ALA A 20 10.42 -10.16 19.80
N SER A 21 11.43 -9.81 19.02
CA SER A 21 12.42 -8.81 19.41
C SER A 21 11.82 -7.40 19.34
N CYS A 22 11.87 -6.68 20.45
CA CYS A 22 11.45 -5.28 20.53
C CYS A 22 12.66 -4.34 20.42
N ASN A 23 12.43 -3.10 20.00
CA ASN A 23 13.48 -2.09 19.76
C ASN A 23 14.30 -1.71 21.01
N ASN A 24 13.83 -2.06 22.21
CA ASN A 24 14.49 -1.85 23.49
C ASN A 24 15.32 -3.08 23.95
N ASN A 25 15.63 -4.01 23.03
CA ASN A 25 16.26 -5.30 23.33
C ASN A 25 15.47 -6.18 24.31
N SER A 26 14.19 -5.88 24.56
CA SER A 26 13.30 -6.81 25.26
C SER A 26 12.76 -7.85 24.28
N SER A 27 12.39 -9.01 24.81
CA SER A 27 11.65 -10.03 24.08
C SER A 27 10.30 -10.19 24.73
N ASN A 28 9.23 -10.02 23.96
CA ASN A 28 7.87 -10.32 24.40
C ASN A 28 7.30 -11.45 23.55
N LEU A 29 6.41 -12.26 24.13
CA LEU A 29 5.73 -13.29 23.36
C LEU A 29 4.62 -12.66 22.50
N ILE A 30 4.51 -13.12 21.26
CA ILE A 30 3.41 -12.72 20.38
C ILE A 30 2.10 -13.27 20.96
N SER A 31 1.15 -12.38 21.24
CA SER A 31 -0.16 -12.77 21.76
C SER A 31 -1.12 -13.15 20.63
N GLU A 32 -2.15 -13.93 20.96
CA GLU A 32 -3.24 -14.23 20.04
C GLU A 32 -4.00 -12.97 19.60
N ALA A 33 -4.10 -11.97 20.48
CA ALA A 33 -4.68 -10.68 20.15
C ALA A 33 -3.85 -9.94 19.07
N ALA A 34 -2.52 -9.94 19.19
CA ALA A 34 -1.64 -9.35 18.18
C ALA A 34 -1.77 -10.05 16.82
N ALA A 35 -1.82 -11.39 16.82
CA ALA A 35 -2.04 -12.17 15.61
C ALA A 35 -3.42 -11.88 14.97
N THR A 36 -4.46 -11.74 15.79
CA THR A 36 -5.82 -11.40 15.35
C THR A 36 -5.87 -10.03 14.68
N VAL A 37 -5.25 -9.02 15.29
CA VAL A 37 -5.16 -7.67 14.71
C VAL A 37 -4.38 -7.70 13.40
N ALA A 38 -3.19 -8.32 13.37
CA ALA A 38 -2.39 -8.41 12.16
C ALA A 38 -3.15 -9.08 11.00
N ASN A 39 -3.84 -10.18 11.29
CA ASN A 39 -4.70 -10.87 10.34
C ASN A 39 -5.83 -9.94 9.82
N ALA A 40 -6.53 -9.22 10.70
CA ALA A 40 -7.58 -8.30 10.27
C ALA A 40 -7.05 -7.19 9.33
N MET A 41 -5.86 -6.65 9.62
CA MET A 41 -5.24 -5.60 8.81
C MET A 41 -4.77 -6.10 7.44
N TRP A 42 -4.15 -7.28 7.36
CA TRP A 42 -3.66 -7.83 6.10
C TRP A 42 -4.76 -8.36 5.20
N TYR A 43 -5.87 -8.86 5.75
CA TYR A 43 -6.99 -9.34 4.95
C TYR A 43 -8.02 -8.24 4.62
N GLY A 44 -8.02 -7.12 5.34
CA GLY A 44 -8.93 -5.99 5.09
C GLY A 44 -10.37 -6.25 5.48
N VAL A 45 -11.26 -5.31 5.13
CA VAL A 45 -12.65 -5.29 5.62
C VAL A 45 -13.58 -5.96 4.62
N SER A 46 -14.36 -6.95 5.09
CA SER A 46 -15.41 -7.61 4.33
C SER A 46 -16.78 -7.39 4.95
N ASN A 47 -17.83 -7.36 4.13
CA ASN A 47 -19.20 -7.32 4.61
C ASN A 47 -19.69 -8.71 5.09
N ARG A 48 -20.92 -8.79 5.59
CA ARG A 48 -21.54 -10.04 6.07
C ARG A 48 -21.68 -11.14 4.99
N ARG A 49 -21.62 -10.78 3.70
CA ARG A 49 -21.62 -11.72 2.56
C ARG A 49 -20.21 -12.17 2.17
N LYS A 50 -19.19 -11.74 2.92
CA LYS A 50 -17.76 -11.97 2.65
C LYS A 50 -17.25 -11.24 1.40
N GLU A 51 -18.00 -10.28 0.87
CA GLU A 51 -17.55 -9.40 -0.21
C GLU A 51 -16.54 -8.40 0.37
N LYS A 52 -15.43 -8.17 -0.32
CA LYS A 52 -14.39 -7.23 0.13
C LYS A 52 -14.90 -5.80 -0.06
N ILE A 53 -14.98 -5.03 1.03
CA ILE A 53 -15.32 -3.59 0.99
C ILE A 53 -14.04 -2.77 0.76
N TYR A 54 -12.98 -3.10 1.51
CA TYR A 54 -11.72 -2.39 1.43
C TYR A 54 -10.58 -3.41 1.52
N PRO A 55 -9.55 -3.30 0.66
CA PRO A 55 -8.47 -4.26 0.67
C PRO A 55 -7.63 -4.18 1.95
N GLY A 56 -6.92 -5.25 2.26
CA GLY A 56 -5.93 -5.26 3.33
C GLY A 56 -4.54 -4.85 2.87
N TYR A 57 -3.67 -4.59 3.83
CA TYR A 57 -2.27 -4.21 3.62
C TYR A 57 -1.43 -5.41 3.18
N SER A 58 -0.31 -5.14 2.50
CA SER A 58 0.68 -6.17 2.18
C SER A 58 1.32 -6.74 3.45
N LEU A 59 1.78 -8.00 3.39
CA LEU A 59 2.41 -8.67 4.52
C LEU A 59 3.74 -8.03 4.97
N ASP A 60 4.42 -7.26 4.10
CA ASP A 60 5.62 -6.50 4.48
C ASP A 60 5.33 -5.07 4.94
N ALA A 61 4.07 -4.63 4.97
CA ALA A 61 3.70 -3.34 5.52
C ALA A 61 3.83 -3.38 7.06
N PRO A 62 4.65 -2.51 7.67
CA PRO A 62 4.72 -2.45 9.12
C PRO A 62 3.43 -1.83 9.64
N LEU A 63 2.58 -2.57 10.36
CA LEU A 63 1.25 -2.10 10.81
C LEU A 63 1.28 -0.98 11.88
N ARG A 64 2.38 -0.23 11.97
CA ARG A 64 2.59 0.82 12.96
C ARG A 64 1.71 2.04 12.72
N SER A 65 1.40 2.42 11.48
CA SER A 65 0.58 3.62 11.25
C SER A 65 -0.93 3.38 11.46
N THR A 66 -1.37 2.12 11.43
CA THR A 66 -2.80 1.77 11.36
C THR A 66 -3.28 0.83 12.46
N ALA A 67 -2.36 0.13 13.12
CA ALA A 67 -2.61 -0.64 14.35
C ALA A 67 -1.75 -0.14 15.52
N ASP A 68 -1.46 1.16 15.57
CA ASP A 68 -0.65 1.76 16.64
C ASP A 68 -1.35 1.67 18.00
N THR A 69 -0.54 1.54 19.04
CA THR A 69 -1.02 1.49 20.43
C THR A 69 -0.22 2.48 21.29
N ASP A 70 -0.92 3.32 22.03
CA ASP A 70 -0.31 4.14 23.08
C ASP A 70 -0.24 3.32 24.38
N CYS A 71 0.97 3.08 24.86
CA CYS A 71 1.24 2.27 26.05
C CYS A 71 1.83 3.11 27.18
N ARG A 72 1.13 3.20 28.31
CA ARG A 72 1.61 3.86 29.55
C ARG A 72 2.24 2.85 30.51
N GLY A 73 3.25 2.10 30.04
CA GLY A 73 3.86 0.99 30.77
C GLY A 73 3.67 -0.35 30.06
N MET A 74 4.05 -1.46 30.70
CA MET A 74 3.99 -2.80 30.08
C MET A 74 2.56 -3.36 29.96
N ASP A 75 1.66 -3.01 30.89
CA ASP A 75 0.34 -3.65 31.01
C ASP A 75 -0.84 -2.76 30.63
N THR A 76 -0.59 -1.49 30.28
CA THR A 76 -1.64 -0.52 29.96
C THR A 76 -1.40 0.08 28.58
N CYS A 77 -1.97 -0.57 27.58
CA CYS A 77 -1.99 -0.09 26.20
C CYS A 77 -3.42 0.18 25.75
N SER A 78 -3.60 1.25 24.99
CA SER A 78 -4.86 1.58 24.32
C SER A 78 -4.61 1.81 22.84
N PHE A 79 -5.61 1.50 22.01
CA PHE A 79 -5.58 1.83 20.60
C PHE A 79 -5.39 3.35 20.41
N SER A 80 -4.45 3.72 19.53
CA SER A 80 -4.23 5.10 19.14
C SER A 80 -5.03 5.37 17.86
N ALA A 81 -6.23 5.93 18.02
CA ALA A 81 -7.10 6.20 16.88
C ALA A 81 -6.49 7.25 15.96
N TRP A 82 -6.41 6.92 14.66
CA TRP A 82 -5.97 7.90 13.68
C TRP A 82 -7.05 8.97 13.48
N ALA A 83 -6.68 10.24 13.71
CA ALA A 83 -7.63 11.34 13.82
C ALA A 83 -8.51 11.51 12.58
N TYR A 84 -7.97 11.30 11.37
CA TYR A 84 -8.73 11.48 10.14
C TYR A 84 -9.83 10.43 9.94
N GLY A 85 -9.56 9.17 10.28
CA GLY A 85 -10.56 8.10 10.22
C GLY A 85 -11.70 8.37 11.20
N ALA A 86 -11.37 8.72 12.45
CA ALA A 86 -12.37 9.09 13.46
C ALA A 86 -13.20 10.31 13.02
N GLN A 87 -12.56 11.35 12.49
CA GLN A 87 -13.24 12.55 12.00
C GLN A 87 -14.15 12.26 10.81
N PHE A 88 -13.77 11.35 9.91
CA PHE A 88 -14.66 10.95 8.81
C PHE A 88 -15.96 10.36 9.35
N TYR A 89 -15.89 9.41 10.29
CA TYR A 89 -17.09 8.83 10.91
C TYR A 89 -17.90 9.87 11.70
N GLN A 90 -17.24 10.73 12.49
CA GLN A 90 -17.89 11.79 13.26
C GLN A 90 -18.60 12.82 12.37
N LEU A 91 -17.92 13.35 11.36
CA LEU A 91 -18.41 14.51 10.59
C LEU A 91 -19.26 14.11 9.38
N PHE A 92 -18.89 13.04 8.68
CA PHE A 92 -19.51 12.68 7.40
C PHE A 92 -20.56 11.58 7.53
N ILE A 93 -20.41 10.66 8.50
CA ILE A 93 -21.38 9.57 8.70
C ILE A 93 -22.39 9.96 9.77
N GLU A 94 -21.92 10.14 11.01
CA GLU A 94 -22.75 10.43 12.19
C GLU A 94 -23.19 11.89 12.27
N LYS A 95 -22.45 12.79 11.60
CA LYS A 95 -22.70 14.25 11.60
C LYS A 95 -22.76 14.81 13.03
N ASN A 96 -21.93 14.24 13.91
CA ASN A 96 -21.80 14.56 15.31
C ASN A 96 -20.32 14.54 15.72
N ILE A 97 -19.73 15.72 15.95
CA ILE A 97 -18.31 15.86 16.32
C ILE A 97 -17.97 15.24 17.68
N THR A 98 -18.96 15.01 18.55
CA THR A 98 -18.75 14.36 19.85
C THR A 98 -19.00 12.84 19.80
N PHE A 99 -19.32 12.27 18.63
CA PHE A 99 -19.46 10.83 18.48
C PHE A 99 -18.15 10.10 18.82
N ASP A 100 -18.25 9.08 19.66
CA ASP A 100 -17.10 8.28 20.07
C ASP A 100 -16.82 7.18 19.05
N ALA A 101 -15.87 7.43 18.15
CA ALA A 101 -15.47 6.47 17.12
C ALA A 101 -14.87 5.18 17.68
N SER A 102 -14.47 5.13 18.95
CA SER A 102 -14.00 3.89 19.58
C SER A 102 -15.12 2.87 19.80
N THR A 103 -16.38 3.29 19.68
CA THR A 103 -17.55 2.40 19.73
C THR A 103 -17.79 1.63 18.43
N ILE A 104 -17.06 1.96 17.35
CA ILE A 104 -17.07 1.19 16.10
C ILE A 104 -16.28 -0.10 16.32
N THR A 105 -16.94 -1.23 16.06
CA THR A 105 -16.38 -2.58 16.22
C THR A 105 -16.11 -3.20 14.87
N ALA A 106 -15.34 -4.30 14.84
CA ALA A 106 -15.14 -5.08 13.62
C ALA A 106 -16.46 -5.58 12.99
N GLU A 107 -17.52 -5.76 13.79
CA GLU A 107 -18.82 -6.24 13.31
C GLU A 107 -19.62 -5.17 12.55
N ASN A 108 -19.60 -3.92 13.02
CA ASN A 108 -20.38 -2.82 12.43
C ASN A 108 -19.57 -1.90 11.51
N LEU A 109 -18.23 -1.96 11.55
CA LEU A 109 -17.35 -1.20 10.64
C LEU A 109 -17.75 -1.35 9.15
N PRO A 110 -18.08 -2.55 8.63
CA PRO A 110 -18.55 -2.68 7.25
C PRO A 110 -19.77 -1.81 6.91
N ASP A 111 -20.70 -1.66 7.85
CA ASP A 111 -21.92 -0.87 7.64
C ASP A 111 -21.59 0.64 7.62
N TYR A 112 -20.67 1.09 8.49
CA TYR A 112 -20.14 2.47 8.48
C TYR A 112 -19.43 2.81 7.17
N MET A 113 -18.57 1.90 6.68
CA MET A 113 -17.87 2.10 5.41
C MET A 113 -18.85 2.13 4.23
N TYR A 114 -19.82 1.21 4.21
CA TYR A 114 -20.85 1.18 3.19
C TYR A 114 -21.71 2.45 3.18
N ALA A 115 -22.09 2.97 4.36
CA ALA A 115 -22.78 4.25 4.47
C ALA A 115 -21.94 5.42 3.92
N GLY A 116 -20.61 5.35 4.06
CA GLY A 116 -19.68 6.31 3.47
C GLY A 116 -19.68 6.28 1.95
N TYR A 117 -19.53 5.10 1.34
CA TYR A 117 -19.63 4.93 -0.10
C TYR A 117 -20.97 5.43 -0.64
N GLN A 118 -22.09 5.03 -0.03
CA GLN A 118 -23.42 5.40 -0.50
C GLN A 118 -23.69 6.92 -0.45
N GLN A 119 -23.10 7.63 0.51
CA GLN A 119 -23.34 9.07 0.68
C GLN A 119 -22.34 9.95 -0.08
N TRP A 120 -21.09 9.50 -0.23
CA TRP A 120 -19.98 10.39 -0.57
C TRP A 120 -19.16 9.94 -1.79
N GLU A 121 -19.37 8.75 -2.32
CA GLU A 121 -18.53 8.19 -3.39
C GLU A 121 -18.46 9.09 -4.63
N SER A 122 -19.60 9.65 -5.05
CA SER A 122 -19.67 10.48 -6.27
C SER A 122 -18.82 11.76 -6.21
N PHE A 123 -18.41 12.19 -5.02
CA PHE A 123 -17.62 13.40 -4.83
C PHE A 123 -16.23 13.13 -4.26
N LEU A 124 -16.09 12.20 -3.30
CA LEU A 124 -14.82 11.91 -2.62
C LEU A 124 -14.08 10.69 -3.18
N GLY A 125 -14.79 9.75 -3.83
CA GLY A 125 -14.24 8.46 -4.23
C GLY A 125 -13.04 8.57 -5.17
N THR A 126 -13.05 9.56 -6.07
CA THR A 126 -11.93 9.86 -7.00
C THR A 126 -11.45 8.62 -7.77
N ASN A 127 -12.38 7.75 -8.15
CA ASN A 127 -12.08 6.40 -8.64
C ASN A 127 -12.78 6.06 -9.97
N ASP A 128 -13.17 7.10 -10.73
CA ASP A 128 -13.68 6.95 -12.10
C ASP A 128 -12.57 6.36 -12.98
N ALA A 129 -12.84 5.19 -13.55
CA ALA A 129 -11.90 4.46 -14.38
C ALA A 129 -11.97 4.87 -15.85
N ASP A 130 -13.01 5.61 -16.27
CA ASP A 130 -13.09 6.14 -17.63
C ASP A 130 -12.16 7.34 -17.79
N LEU A 131 -10.97 7.07 -18.30
CA LEU A 131 -9.96 8.08 -18.61
C LEU A 131 -9.96 8.50 -20.09
N THR A 132 -11.06 8.26 -20.84
CA THR A 132 -11.14 8.56 -22.28
C THR A 132 -10.80 10.03 -22.58
N SER A 133 -11.47 10.98 -21.93
CA SER A 133 -11.19 12.41 -22.17
C SER A 133 -9.78 12.82 -21.71
N PHE A 134 -9.20 12.13 -20.73
CA PHE A 134 -7.82 12.37 -20.30
C PHE A 134 -6.82 11.92 -21.38
N LYS A 135 -7.03 10.73 -21.94
CA LYS A 135 -6.27 10.18 -23.07
C LYS A 135 -6.40 11.03 -24.33
N GLU A 136 -7.62 11.39 -24.72
CA GLU A 136 -7.89 12.19 -25.93
C GLU A 136 -7.25 13.58 -25.88
N ALA A 137 -7.12 14.14 -24.67
CA ALA A 137 -6.37 15.38 -24.43
C ALA A 137 -4.84 15.21 -24.48
N GLY A 138 -4.33 14.02 -24.79
CA GLY A 138 -2.90 13.71 -24.87
C GLY A 138 -2.18 13.66 -23.52
N ARG A 139 -2.91 13.59 -22.40
CA ARG A 139 -2.35 13.67 -21.05
C ARG A 139 -1.70 12.35 -20.63
N LYS A 140 -0.72 12.44 -19.72
CA LYS A 140 0.02 11.29 -19.19
C LYS A 140 -0.10 11.24 -17.66
N LEU A 141 -0.27 10.03 -17.13
CA LEU A 141 -0.38 9.72 -15.72
C LEU A 141 0.70 8.71 -15.36
N LEU A 142 1.50 9.06 -14.34
CA LEU A 142 2.55 8.22 -13.80
C LEU A 142 2.29 8.10 -12.29
N THR A 143 2.00 6.89 -11.84
CA THR A 143 1.72 6.59 -10.44
C THR A 143 2.75 5.60 -9.93
N TRP A 144 3.22 5.79 -8.70
CA TRP A 144 3.91 4.75 -7.95
C TRP A 144 3.24 4.54 -6.60
N HIS A 145 3.32 3.33 -6.06
CA HIS A 145 2.78 2.98 -4.75
C HIS A 145 3.76 2.05 -4.04
N GLY A 146 4.06 2.34 -2.77
CA GLY A 146 4.87 1.45 -1.94
C GLY A 146 4.13 0.15 -1.63
N ILE A 147 4.79 -0.99 -1.86
CA ILE A 147 4.20 -2.29 -1.54
C ILE A 147 4.04 -2.44 -0.02
N ALA A 148 4.97 -1.88 0.75
CA ALA A 148 4.95 -1.88 2.21
C ALA A 148 4.28 -0.62 2.79
N ASP A 149 3.43 0.06 2.02
CA ASP A 149 2.62 1.19 2.51
C ASP A 149 1.68 0.69 3.61
N ASP A 150 1.86 1.24 4.82
CA ASP A 150 1.13 0.87 6.02
C ASP A 150 -0.02 1.82 6.34
N LEU A 151 -0.33 2.74 5.41
CA LEU A 151 -1.41 3.72 5.53
C LEU A 151 -2.48 3.51 4.47
N ILE A 152 -2.08 3.34 3.20
CA ILE A 152 -2.96 3.08 2.07
C ILE A 152 -2.57 1.72 1.45
N PRO A 153 -3.49 0.75 1.32
CA PRO A 153 -3.15 -0.52 0.69
C PRO A 153 -2.80 -0.36 -0.80
N PRO A 154 -1.68 -0.90 -1.28
CA PRO A 154 -1.25 -0.79 -2.69
C PRO A 154 -2.21 -1.48 -3.67
N SER A 155 -2.93 -2.50 -3.19
CA SER A 155 -3.97 -3.19 -3.95
C SER A 155 -5.11 -2.27 -4.40
N ALA A 156 -5.36 -1.14 -3.71
CA ALA A 156 -6.31 -0.14 -4.18
C ALA A 156 -5.85 0.53 -5.49
N SER A 157 -4.55 0.82 -5.62
CA SER A 157 -4.00 1.35 -6.88
C SER A 157 -3.98 0.31 -7.99
N VAL A 158 -3.70 -0.96 -7.66
CA VAL A 158 -3.79 -2.07 -8.62
C VAL A 158 -5.22 -2.22 -9.14
N GLN A 159 -6.22 -2.30 -8.26
CA GLN A 159 -7.62 -2.39 -8.64
C GLN A 159 -8.09 -1.19 -9.48
N TYR A 160 -7.59 0.01 -9.21
CA TYR A 160 -7.89 1.17 -10.06
C TYR A 160 -7.26 1.03 -11.45
N TYR A 161 -5.97 0.69 -11.54
CA TYR A 161 -5.28 0.46 -12.80
C TYR A 161 -5.98 -0.62 -13.64
N ASP A 162 -6.31 -1.76 -13.05
CA ASP A 162 -6.98 -2.87 -13.73
C ASP A 162 -8.35 -2.46 -14.27
N ARG A 163 -9.12 -1.64 -13.52
CA ARG A 163 -10.40 -1.11 -14.01
C ARG A 163 -10.24 -0.17 -15.20
N VAL A 164 -9.19 0.66 -15.23
CA VAL A 164 -8.87 1.50 -16.39
C VAL A 164 -8.45 0.62 -17.57
N ALA A 165 -7.56 -0.34 -17.35
CA ALA A 165 -7.05 -1.26 -18.37
C ALA A 165 -8.16 -2.12 -19.00
N ALA A 166 -9.17 -2.50 -18.20
CA ALA A 166 -10.34 -3.22 -18.68
C ALA A 166 -11.23 -2.39 -19.63
N LEU A 167 -11.17 -1.06 -19.55
CA LEU A 167 -11.90 -0.15 -20.44
C LEU A 167 -11.08 0.24 -21.68
N ASP A 168 -9.75 0.25 -21.59
CA ASP A 168 -8.85 0.56 -22.70
C ASP A 168 -7.58 -0.31 -22.70
N ILE A 169 -7.49 -1.19 -23.69
CA ILE A 169 -6.33 -2.06 -23.89
C ILE A 169 -5.02 -1.30 -24.17
N ASN A 170 -5.10 0.00 -24.51
CA ASN A 170 -3.95 0.87 -24.76
C ASN A 170 -3.62 1.77 -23.55
N VAL A 171 -4.03 1.37 -22.34
CA VAL A 171 -3.78 2.11 -21.10
C VAL A 171 -2.31 2.48 -20.92
N ASP A 172 -1.39 1.63 -21.36
CA ASP A 172 0.06 1.81 -21.26
C ASP A 172 0.61 3.03 -22.03
N GLN A 173 -0.17 3.55 -22.99
CA GLN A 173 0.16 4.74 -23.77
C GLN A 173 -0.03 6.05 -22.99
N TYR A 174 -0.78 6.04 -21.89
CA TYR A 174 -1.09 7.26 -21.12
C TYR A 174 -1.11 7.08 -19.60
N TYR A 175 -1.21 5.86 -19.08
CA TYR A 175 -1.19 5.58 -17.65
C TYR A 175 -0.22 4.44 -17.33
N LYS A 176 0.78 4.72 -16.50
CA LYS A 176 1.74 3.73 -15.97
C LYS A 176 1.71 3.71 -14.45
N LEU A 177 1.54 2.51 -13.88
CA LEU A 177 1.64 2.23 -12.46
C LEU A 177 2.95 1.51 -12.15
N PHE A 178 3.65 1.91 -11.08
CA PHE A 178 4.87 1.29 -10.59
C PHE A 178 4.69 0.87 -9.13
N LEU A 179 4.72 -0.44 -8.85
CA LEU A 179 4.69 -0.96 -7.48
C LEU A 179 6.12 -1.05 -6.95
N VAL A 180 6.34 -0.56 -5.73
CA VAL A 180 7.69 -0.37 -5.19
C VAL A 180 7.94 -1.23 -3.95
N PRO A 181 8.67 -2.35 -4.07
CA PRO A 181 8.97 -3.25 -2.96
C PRO A 181 9.62 -2.53 -1.77
N GLY A 182 9.09 -2.72 -0.57
CA GLY A 182 9.65 -2.18 0.68
C GLY A 182 9.56 -0.66 0.85
N LEU A 183 8.96 0.08 -0.07
CA LEU A 183 8.62 1.49 0.13
C LEU A 183 7.38 1.57 1.03
N HIS A 184 7.45 2.40 2.09
CA HIS A 184 6.30 2.67 2.96
C HIS A 184 5.41 3.77 2.36
N HIS A 185 4.58 4.42 3.18
CA HIS A 185 3.72 5.51 2.74
C HIS A 185 4.51 6.70 2.18
N CYS A 186 4.40 6.90 0.87
CA CYS A 186 5.10 7.90 0.04
C CYS A 186 6.63 7.77 -0.02
N VAL A 187 7.29 7.63 1.14
CA VAL A 187 8.74 7.59 1.33
C VAL A 187 9.10 6.64 2.47
N GLY A 188 10.40 6.39 2.67
CA GLY A 188 10.90 5.58 3.78
C GLY A 188 10.77 4.08 3.54
N GLY A 189 10.96 3.31 4.61
CA GLY A 189 11.09 1.86 4.54
C GLY A 189 12.45 1.39 3.99
N PRO A 190 12.65 0.06 3.89
CA PRO A 190 13.88 -0.52 3.34
C PRO A 190 13.98 -0.44 1.81
N GLY A 191 12.95 0.06 1.13
CA GLY A 191 12.86 0.19 -0.31
C GLY A 191 13.57 1.40 -0.90
N VAL A 192 13.17 1.69 -2.14
CA VAL A 192 13.62 2.86 -2.91
C VAL A 192 12.42 3.71 -3.29
N TYR A 193 12.64 4.91 -3.78
CA TYR A 193 11.62 5.70 -4.45
C TYR A 193 12.26 6.60 -5.52
N PRO A 194 11.50 7.11 -6.51
CA PRO A 194 12.07 7.86 -7.63
C PRO A 194 12.44 9.30 -7.23
N VAL A 195 13.44 9.44 -6.36
CA VAL A 195 14.00 10.73 -5.90
C VAL A 195 14.41 11.55 -7.12
N ASN A 196 13.78 12.71 -7.32
CA ASN A 196 14.02 13.67 -8.40
C ASN A 196 13.74 13.19 -9.84
N GLY A 197 13.64 11.88 -10.09
CA GLY A 197 13.48 11.31 -11.44
C GLY A 197 12.02 11.14 -11.91
N GLY A 198 11.07 10.93 -10.99
CA GLY A 198 9.67 10.64 -11.38
C GLY A 198 9.01 11.78 -12.17
N LEU A 199 9.18 13.03 -11.70
CA LEU A 199 8.67 14.20 -12.41
C LEU A 199 9.41 14.45 -13.73
N GLN A 200 10.74 14.33 -13.74
CA GLN A 200 11.53 14.50 -14.96
C GLN A 200 11.09 13.50 -16.03
N GLN A 201 10.88 12.24 -15.65
CA GLN A 201 10.43 11.21 -16.56
C GLN A 201 9.03 11.50 -17.12
N LEU A 202 8.14 12.05 -16.30
CA LEU A 202 6.82 12.51 -16.75
C LEU A 202 6.93 13.67 -17.75
N VAL A 203 7.82 14.63 -17.49
CA VAL A 203 8.10 15.75 -18.41
C VAL A 203 8.60 15.21 -19.76
N GLU A 204 9.56 14.30 -19.75
CA GLU A 204 10.08 13.67 -20.98
C GLU A 204 8.99 12.91 -21.75
N TRP A 205 8.08 12.24 -21.04
CA TRP A 205 6.96 11.54 -21.68
C TRP A 205 5.97 12.52 -22.31
N VAL A 206 5.62 13.60 -21.62
CA VAL A 206 4.67 14.61 -22.09
C VAL A 206 5.24 15.42 -23.25
N GLU A 207 6.49 15.89 -23.14
CA GLU A 207 7.08 16.83 -24.09
C GLU A 207 7.73 16.14 -25.30
N ASN A 208 8.34 14.96 -25.10
CA ASN A 208 9.13 14.27 -26.12
C ASN A 208 8.54 12.91 -26.54
N GLY A 209 7.40 12.50 -25.95
CA GLY A 209 6.81 11.18 -26.21
C GLY A 209 7.65 10.01 -25.64
N ALA A 210 8.65 10.30 -24.81
CA ALA A 210 9.55 9.30 -24.25
C ALA A 210 8.92 8.64 -23.01
N ALA A 211 8.04 7.67 -23.24
CA ALA A 211 7.40 6.91 -22.17
C ALA A 211 8.44 6.06 -21.41
N PRO A 212 8.47 6.07 -20.06
CA PRO A 212 9.38 5.21 -19.32
C PRO A 212 9.04 3.74 -19.52
N TYR A 213 10.07 2.95 -19.81
CA TYR A 213 10.01 1.50 -19.61
C TYR A 213 10.25 1.15 -18.14
N THR A 214 11.19 1.83 -17.49
CA THR A 214 11.44 1.78 -16.05
C THR A 214 11.64 3.18 -15.49
N ILE A 215 11.61 3.33 -14.17
CA ILE A 215 11.99 4.56 -13.50
C ILE A 215 13.11 4.26 -12.51
N SER A 216 14.23 4.95 -12.65
CA SER A 216 15.32 4.80 -11.69
C SER A 216 14.93 5.38 -10.32
N ALA A 217 15.18 4.59 -9.29
CA ALA A 217 14.83 4.89 -7.91
C ALA A 217 16.01 4.57 -7.00
N THR A 218 16.13 5.35 -5.94
CA THR A 218 17.21 5.20 -4.94
C THR A 218 16.64 5.17 -3.53
N GLY A 219 17.43 4.60 -2.61
CA GLY A 219 17.08 4.48 -1.20
C GLY A 219 18.31 4.17 -0.36
N MET A 220 18.11 3.89 0.92
CA MET A 220 19.18 3.51 1.84
C MET A 220 18.72 2.35 2.72
N GLN A 221 19.59 1.36 2.90
CA GLN A 221 19.35 0.27 3.85
C GLN A 221 19.26 0.82 5.28
N PRO A 222 18.19 0.55 6.02
CA PRO A 222 18.03 1.06 7.38
C PRO A 222 19.12 0.58 8.35
N ALA A 223 19.68 -0.62 8.14
CA ALA A 223 20.60 -1.25 9.07
C ALA A 223 22.01 -0.62 9.10
N ASN A 224 22.51 -0.14 7.96
CA ASN A 224 23.90 0.29 7.80
C ASN A 224 24.06 1.55 6.92
N GLY A 225 22.96 2.11 6.40
CA GLY A 225 22.99 3.29 5.53
C GLY A 225 23.52 3.05 4.12
N THR A 226 23.73 1.80 3.69
CA THR A 226 24.19 1.48 2.34
C THR A 226 23.16 1.93 1.30
N SER A 227 23.61 2.66 0.28
CA SER A 227 22.75 3.11 -0.81
C SER A 227 22.18 1.93 -1.60
N LEU A 228 20.93 2.05 -1.99
CA LEU A 228 20.19 1.10 -2.82
C LEU A 228 19.79 1.79 -4.13
N SER A 229 19.88 1.06 -5.23
CA SER A 229 19.31 1.47 -6.52
C SER A 229 18.42 0.38 -7.10
N ARG A 230 17.29 0.75 -7.68
CA ARG A 230 16.44 -0.13 -8.49
C ARG A 230 15.91 0.62 -9.69
N ASP A 231 15.65 -0.11 -10.76
CA ASP A 231 14.79 0.34 -11.84
C ASP A 231 13.38 -0.21 -11.58
N LEU A 232 12.42 0.69 -11.35
CA LEU A 232 11.04 0.34 -11.04
C LEU A 232 10.37 -0.25 -12.27
N CYS A 233 9.74 -1.41 -12.09
CA CYS A 233 9.04 -2.12 -13.15
C CYS A 233 7.61 -1.59 -13.30
N PRO A 234 7.12 -1.43 -14.54
CA PRO A 234 5.74 -1.05 -14.78
C PRO A 234 4.86 -2.27 -14.50
N TYR A 235 3.82 -2.11 -13.67
CA TYR A 235 2.82 -3.14 -13.44
C TYR A 235 2.17 -3.56 -14.78
N PRO A 236 1.97 -4.87 -15.04
CA PRO A 236 2.07 -6.00 -14.10
C PRO A 236 3.47 -6.62 -13.93
N LEU A 237 4.51 -6.08 -14.56
CA LEU A 237 5.87 -6.61 -14.40
C LEU A 237 6.39 -6.37 -12.98
N VAL A 238 7.11 -7.35 -12.47
CA VAL A 238 7.71 -7.36 -11.13
C VAL A 238 9.24 -7.37 -11.21
N SER A 239 9.89 -6.81 -10.20
CA SER A 239 11.36 -6.81 -10.10
C SER A 239 11.85 -8.13 -9.51
N VAL A 240 12.65 -8.88 -10.28
CA VAL A 240 13.22 -10.17 -9.85
C VAL A 240 14.75 -10.12 -9.87
N TYR A 241 15.35 -10.54 -8.76
CA TYR A 241 16.80 -10.63 -8.58
C TYR A 241 17.40 -11.72 -9.47
N GLN A 242 18.47 -11.37 -10.20
CA GLN A 242 19.14 -12.24 -11.17
C GLN A 242 20.55 -12.67 -10.72
N GLY A 243 21.00 -12.24 -9.54
CA GLY A 243 22.37 -12.45 -9.04
C GLY A 243 23.19 -11.16 -8.99
N GLY A 244 24.35 -11.21 -8.32
CA GLY A 244 25.24 -10.05 -8.13
C GLY A 244 24.99 -9.30 -6.82
N ASP A 245 25.41 -8.04 -6.75
CA ASP A 245 25.19 -7.21 -5.55
C ASP A 245 23.73 -6.78 -5.46
N ALA A 246 23.02 -7.27 -4.44
CA ALA A 246 21.61 -6.97 -4.23
C ALA A 246 21.33 -5.49 -3.96
N THR A 247 22.32 -4.64 -3.73
CA THR A 247 22.15 -3.19 -3.59
C THR A 247 22.01 -2.47 -4.94
N ASN A 248 22.44 -3.09 -6.04
CA ASN A 248 22.50 -2.47 -7.36
C ASN A 248 21.31 -2.80 -8.26
N ALA A 249 20.85 -1.83 -9.05
CA ALA A 249 19.74 -2.01 -9.99
C ALA A 249 20.02 -3.07 -11.07
N SER A 250 21.27 -3.17 -11.54
CA SER A 250 21.70 -4.13 -12.57
C SER A 250 21.56 -5.60 -12.18
N SER A 251 21.40 -5.88 -10.88
CA SER A 251 21.18 -7.21 -10.34
C SER A 251 19.73 -7.67 -10.44
N TYR A 252 18.84 -6.87 -11.04
CA TYR A 252 17.41 -7.13 -11.13
C TYR A 252 16.90 -6.98 -12.57
N ARG A 253 15.80 -7.65 -12.88
CA ARG A 253 15.07 -7.46 -14.15
C ARG A 253 13.56 -7.44 -13.93
N CYS A 254 12.86 -6.72 -14.79
CA CYS A 254 11.41 -6.77 -14.87
C CYS A 254 11.00 -8.05 -15.60
N VAL A 255 10.16 -8.85 -14.95
CA VAL A 255 9.60 -10.09 -15.50
C VAL A 255 8.10 -10.12 -15.30
N ASP A 256 7.41 -10.87 -16.15
CA ASP A 256 5.99 -11.17 -15.99
C ASP A 256 5.83 -12.35 -15.02
N THR A 257 4.89 -12.24 -14.07
CA THR A 257 4.61 -13.27 -13.08
C THR A 257 3.96 -14.52 -13.68
N ASP A 258 3.31 -14.42 -14.84
CA ASP A 258 2.73 -15.56 -15.57
C ASP A 258 3.80 -16.39 -16.32
N SER A 259 5.04 -15.88 -16.39
CA SER A 259 6.16 -16.49 -17.13
C SER A 259 7.13 -17.27 -16.23
N THR A 260 6.84 -17.38 -14.94
CA THR A 260 7.67 -18.04 -13.91
C THR A 260 6.93 -19.19 -13.26
#